data_AF-A0A7S4EZA0-F1
#
_entry.id   AF-A0A7S4EZA0-F1
#
_cell.length_a   1.000
_cell.length_b   1.000
_cell.length_c   1.000
_cell.angle_alpha   90.00
_cell.angle_beta   90.00
_cell.angle_gamma   90.00
#
_symmetry.space_group_name_H-M   'P 1'
#
loop_
_entity.id
_entity.type
_entity.pdbx_description
1 polymer ?
#
loop_
_entity_poly.entity_id
_entity_poly.type
_entity_poly.pdbx_seq_one_letter_code
_entity_poly.pdbx_strand_id
1 'polypeptide(L)'
;MKTLTSDEFKAFTISWCGGRGVDLSAVDWDEWLHAPGMPPVRLSLANVEGERAKELAAQWLRPQSEMDPSGCPEGAAAGAPQGWRHQHWLVFFGCLSSEIDSEPSHALSLERLLRMDEAYGFSASRNAEVRFRWQRLCIKLRADFIVPQVVDFLKSQGRMKFVRPLFRELNAWPEHAHVATQTFEEWGGNYHPIARKMLAQDLAASA
;
A
#
# COMPACT_ATOMS: atom_id res chain seq x y z
N MET A 1 -25.70 -0.89 -28.99
CA MET A 1 -24.54 -1.05 -28.10
C MET A 1 -23.70 -2.19 -28.67
N LYS A 2 -22.41 -1.99 -28.95
CA LYS A 2 -21.51 -3.05 -29.45
C LYS A 2 -20.44 -3.30 -28.40
N THR A 3 -20.00 -4.55 -28.29
CA THR A 3 -18.80 -4.92 -27.54
C THR A 3 -17.62 -4.89 -28.51
N LEU A 4 -16.44 -4.51 -28.04
CA LEU A 4 -15.23 -4.37 -28.86
C LEU A 4 -14.07 -5.19 -28.28
N THR A 5 -13.16 -5.62 -29.14
CA THR A 5 -11.89 -6.28 -28.79
C THR A 5 -10.72 -5.29 -28.73
N SER A 6 -9.60 -5.71 -28.14
CA SER A 6 -8.35 -4.93 -28.16
C SER A 6 -7.86 -4.67 -29.58
N ASP A 7 -8.09 -5.59 -30.52
CA ASP A 7 -7.72 -5.44 -31.93
C ASP A 7 -8.57 -4.36 -32.62
N GLU A 8 -9.88 -4.35 -32.37
CA GLU A 8 -10.77 -3.31 -32.89
C GLU A 8 -10.41 -1.93 -32.30
N PHE A 9 -10.04 -1.87 -31.02
CA PHE A 9 -9.51 -0.66 -30.38
C PHE A 9 -8.19 -0.19 -31.02
N LYS A 10 -7.24 -1.10 -31.26
CA LYS A 10 -5.95 -0.81 -31.91
C LYS A 10 -6.17 -0.27 -33.32
N ALA A 11 -6.98 -0.96 -34.13
CA ALA A 11 -7.29 -0.55 -35.49
C ALA A 11 -7.94 0.83 -35.55
N PHE A 12 -8.91 1.10 -34.66
CA PHE A 12 -9.53 2.42 -34.56
C PHE A 12 -8.52 3.49 -34.14
N THR A 13 -7.67 3.21 -33.14
CA THR A 13 -6.68 4.15 -32.63
C THR A 13 -5.67 4.55 -33.71
N ILE A 14 -5.14 3.57 -34.46
CA ILE A 14 -4.22 3.82 -35.59
C ILE A 14 -4.90 4.67 -36.66
N SER A 15 -6.13 4.34 -37.05
CA SER A 15 -6.88 5.10 -38.06
C SER A 15 -7.19 6.53 -37.60
N TRP A 16 -7.66 6.70 -36.37
CA TRP A 16 -8.06 7.99 -35.81
C TRP A 16 -6.87 8.92 -35.57
N CYS A 17 -5.76 8.40 -35.04
CA CYS A 17 -4.52 9.14 -34.85
C CYS A 17 -3.85 9.50 -36.18
N GLY A 18 -3.82 8.57 -37.13
CA GLY A 18 -3.30 8.82 -38.49
C GLY A 18 -4.07 9.93 -39.20
N GLY A 19 -5.40 9.96 -39.09
CA GLY A 19 -6.24 11.05 -39.61
C GLY A 19 -5.98 12.42 -38.96
N ARG A 20 -5.24 12.46 -37.84
CA ARG A 20 -4.83 13.67 -37.11
C ARG A 20 -3.33 13.96 -37.20
N GLY A 21 -2.59 13.22 -38.02
CA GLY A 21 -1.15 13.39 -38.20
C GLY A 21 -0.30 12.89 -37.03
N VAL A 22 -0.85 12.03 -36.16
CA VAL A 22 -0.09 11.37 -35.09
C VAL A 22 0.40 10.02 -35.60
N ASP A 23 1.71 9.86 -35.70
CA ASP A 23 2.32 8.59 -36.10
C ASP A 23 2.46 7.64 -34.91
N LEU A 24 1.94 6.43 -35.05
CA LEU A 24 1.99 5.35 -34.06
C LEU A 24 2.81 4.15 -34.55
N SER A 25 3.55 4.30 -35.66
CA SER A 25 4.41 3.24 -36.23
C SER A 25 5.53 2.81 -35.28
N ALA A 26 6.02 3.72 -34.44
CA ALA A 26 7.04 3.47 -33.43
C ALA A 26 6.51 2.79 -32.15
N VAL A 27 5.18 2.62 -32.02
CA VAL A 27 4.59 1.92 -30.87
C VAL A 27 4.72 0.43 -31.08
N ASP A 28 5.45 -0.25 -30.19
CA ASP A 28 5.46 -1.71 -30.14
C ASP A 28 4.15 -2.22 -29.50
N TRP A 29 3.13 -2.40 -30.33
CA TRP A 29 1.82 -2.87 -29.89
C TRP A 29 1.86 -4.27 -29.30
N ASP A 30 2.78 -5.12 -29.77
CA ASP A 30 2.85 -6.51 -29.31
C ASP A 30 3.44 -6.56 -27.90
N GLU A 31 4.50 -5.77 -27.66
CA GLU A 31 5.07 -5.59 -26.34
C GLU A 31 4.07 -4.97 -25.35
N TRP A 32 3.32 -3.95 -25.76
CA TRP A 32 2.34 -3.29 -24.89
C TRP A 32 1.10 -4.13 -24.54
N LEU A 33 0.61 -4.96 -25.48
CA LEU A 33 -0.65 -5.69 -25.31
C LEU A 33 -0.46 -7.12 -24.82
N HIS A 34 0.68 -7.75 -25.09
CA HIS A 34 0.87 -9.17 -24.92
C HIS A 34 2.12 -9.56 -24.12
N ALA A 35 3.15 -8.71 -24.07
CA ALA A 35 4.34 -9.04 -23.28
C ALA A 35 4.08 -8.93 -21.77
N PRO A 36 4.64 -9.84 -20.96
CA PRO A 36 4.56 -9.76 -19.51
C PRO A 36 5.58 -8.75 -18.95
N GLY A 37 5.30 -8.23 -17.75
CA GLY A 37 6.24 -7.37 -17.00
C GLY A 37 5.85 -5.90 -16.97
N MET A 38 6.82 -5.02 -16.72
CA MET A 38 6.62 -3.58 -16.74
C MET A 38 6.57 -3.08 -18.19
N PRO A 39 5.72 -2.09 -18.52
CA PRO A 39 5.69 -1.51 -19.86
C PRO A 39 7.06 -1.00 -20.32
N PRO A 40 7.35 -1.06 -21.63
CA PRO A 40 8.69 -0.75 -22.16
C PRO A 40 9.09 0.71 -22.00
N VAL A 41 8.11 1.62 -21.92
CA VAL A 41 8.35 3.05 -21.77
C VAL A 41 8.06 3.48 -20.34
N ARG A 42 9.09 4.00 -19.66
CA ARG A 42 8.93 4.68 -18.38
C ARG A 42 8.57 6.14 -18.61
N LEU A 43 7.35 6.51 -18.25
CA LEU A 43 6.92 7.90 -18.27
C LEU A 43 7.54 8.68 -17.10
N SER A 44 8.22 9.78 -17.39
CA SER A 44 8.63 10.74 -16.38
C SER A 44 7.52 11.78 -16.19
N LEU A 45 6.76 11.62 -15.11
CA LEU A 45 5.72 12.56 -14.72
C LEU A 45 6.23 13.39 -13.55
N ALA A 46 6.45 14.69 -13.75
CA ALA A 46 6.81 15.59 -12.67
C ALA A 46 5.67 15.62 -11.63
N ASN A 47 6.00 15.31 -10.37
CA ASN A 47 5.02 15.28 -9.29
C ASN A 47 5.59 15.95 -8.04
N VAL A 48 5.57 17.28 -8.04
CA VAL A 48 6.08 18.11 -6.93
C VAL A 48 5.42 17.75 -5.59
N GLU A 49 4.12 17.48 -5.59
CA GLU A 49 3.41 17.07 -4.36
C GLU A 49 3.82 15.67 -3.87
N GLY A 50 4.16 14.77 -4.81
CA GLY A 50 4.74 13.47 -4.49
C GLY A 50 6.13 13.58 -3.87
N GLU A 51 6.96 14.52 -4.32
CA GLU A 51 8.30 14.74 -3.77
C GLU A 51 8.25 15.14 -2.29
N ARG A 52 7.32 16.01 -1.88
CA ARG A 52 7.13 16.37 -0.46
C ARG A 52 6.86 15.15 0.43
N ALA A 53 6.08 14.19 -0.06
CA ALA A 53 5.78 12.96 0.68
C ALA A 53 6.99 12.03 0.76
N LYS A 54 7.81 11.96 -0.31
CA LYS A 54 9.07 11.21 -0.33
C LYS A 54 10.10 11.81 0.61
N GLU A 55 10.23 13.13 0.63
CA GLU A 55 11.13 13.86 1.52
C GLU A 55 10.80 13.57 2.98
N LEU A 56 9.53 13.64 3.37
CA LEU A 56 9.12 13.29 4.73
C LEU A 56 9.42 11.83 5.06
N ALA A 57 9.17 10.89 4.14
CA ALA A 57 9.51 9.48 4.34
C ALA A 57 11.02 9.29 4.56
N ALA A 58 11.85 9.95 3.75
CA ALA A 58 13.30 9.91 3.88
C ALA A 58 13.77 10.47 5.23
N GLN A 59 13.13 11.54 5.73
CA GLN A 59 13.45 12.09 7.06
C GLN A 59 13.16 11.08 8.18
N TRP A 60 12.05 10.36 8.10
CA TRP A 60 11.71 9.30 9.06
C TRP A 60 12.60 8.06 8.97
N LEU A 61 13.24 7.84 7.82
CA LEU A 61 14.19 6.74 7.61
C LEU A 61 15.61 7.09 8.07
N ARG A 62 15.91 8.35 8.41
CA ARG A 62 17.26 8.75 8.88
C ARG A 62 17.71 7.96 10.12
N PRO A 63 19.01 7.68 10.27
CA PRO A 63 19.55 7.07 11.47
C PRO A 63 19.19 7.88 12.72
N GLN A 64 18.88 7.19 13.83
CA GLN A 64 18.49 7.85 15.08
C GLN A 64 19.58 8.82 15.60
N SER A 65 20.85 8.55 15.30
CA SER A 65 21.99 9.41 15.65
C SER A 65 21.99 10.78 14.96
N GLU A 66 21.25 10.92 13.86
CA GLU A 66 21.13 12.15 13.07
C GLU A 66 19.80 12.89 13.34
N MET A 67 18.96 12.34 14.23
CA MET A 67 17.71 12.96 14.63
C MET A 67 17.92 13.83 15.89
N ASP A 68 17.16 14.91 15.99
CA ASP A 68 17.05 15.71 17.21
C ASP A 68 16.59 14.83 18.39
N PRO A 69 17.00 15.09 19.65
CA PRO A 69 16.54 14.39 20.85
C PRO A 69 15.02 14.19 20.98
N SER A 70 14.19 15.00 20.31
CA SER A 70 12.74 14.77 20.23
C SER A 70 12.35 13.51 19.45
N GLY A 71 13.24 13.01 18.57
CA GLY A 71 13.02 11.83 17.73
C GLY A 71 11.98 12.02 16.63
N CYS A 72 11.58 13.27 16.37
CA CYS A 72 10.65 13.66 15.31
C CYS A 72 11.37 14.48 14.24
N PRO A 73 11.09 14.28 12.94
CA PRO A 73 11.63 15.15 11.90
C PRO A 73 11.25 16.63 12.09
N GLU A 74 12.13 17.53 11.68
CA GLU A 74 11.85 18.97 11.60
C GLU A 74 10.60 19.21 10.73
N GLY A 75 9.55 19.80 11.32
CA GLY A 75 8.27 20.01 10.63
C GLY A 75 7.25 18.88 10.80
N ALA A 76 7.60 17.78 11.46
CA ALA A 76 6.63 16.82 12.03
C ALA A 76 6.01 17.38 13.33
N ALA A 77 5.69 18.68 13.35
CA ALA A 77 4.87 19.26 14.40
C ALA A 77 3.55 18.48 14.45
N ALA A 78 3.08 18.16 15.67
CA ALA A 78 1.89 17.35 15.92
C ALA A 78 0.76 17.63 14.90
N GLY A 79 0.54 16.70 13.97
CA GLY A 79 -0.43 16.83 12.89
C GLY A 79 0.09 16.51 11.49
N ALA A 80 -0.86 16.29 10.59
CA ALA A 80 -0.57 16.14 9.16
C ALA A 80 0.02 17.44 8.60
N PRO A 81 1.05 17.40 7.73
CA PRO A 81 1.55 18.61 7.10
C PRO A 81 0.45 19.33 6.31
N GLN A 82 0.50 20.66 6.30
CA GLN A 82 -0.57 21.47 5.71
C GLN A 82 -0.83 21.11 4.24
N GLY A 83 -2.10 20.90 3.90
CA GLY A 83 -2.55 20.56 2.54
C GLY A 83 -2.49 19.07 2.18
N TRP A 84 -2.03 18.20 3.10
CA TRP A 84 -1.91 16.78 2.81
C TRP A 84 -3.27 16.08 2.66
N ARG A 85 -3.49 15.55 1.47
CA ARG A 85 -4.54 14.56 1.15
C ARG A 85 -4.05 13.14 1.37
N HIS A 86 -4.99 12.19 1.44
CA HIS A 86 -4.71 10.76 1.60
C HIS A 86 -3.70 10.19 0.57
N GLN A 87 -3.66 10.72 -0.65
CA GLN A 87 -2.72 10.28 -1.69
C GLN A 87 -1.26 10.52 -1.30
N HIS A 88 -0.93 11.61 -0.59
CA HIS A 88 0.42 11.87 -0.12
C HIS A 88 0.84 10.83 0.94
N TRP A 89 -0.07 10.47 1.84
CA TRP A 89 0.17 9.37 2.78
C TRP A 89 0.40 8.03 2.08
N LEU A 90 -0.28 7.76 0.97
CA LEU A 90 -0.03 6.55 0.18
C LEU A 90 1.37 6.54 -0.44
N VAL A 91 1.84 7.68 -0.94
CA VAL A 91 3.22 7.83 -1.44
C VAL A 91 4.20 7.64 -0.29
N PHE A 92 3.98 8.32 0.84
CA PHE A 92 4.79 8.23 2.05
C PHE A 92 4.97 6.77 2.53
N PHE A 93 3.87 6.03 2.74
CA PHE A 93 3.94 4.63 3.15
C PHE A 93 4.56 3.73 2.08
N GLY A 94 4.36 4.05 0.80
CA GLY A 94 5.00 3.37 -0.32
C GLY A 94 6.53 3.48 -0.26
N CYS A 95 7.04 4.69 0.01
CA CYS A 95 8.47 4.95 0.17
C CYS A 95 9.04 4.21 1.38
N LEU A 96 8.40 4.31 2.56
CA LEU A 96 8.83 3.58 3.75
C LEU A 96 8.89 2.06 3.49
N SER A 97 7.82 1.50 2.91
CA SER A 97 7.76 0.06 2.64
C SER A 97 8.81 -0.39 1.63
N SER A 98 9.02 0.40 0.57
CA SER A 98 10.01 0.10 -0.49
C SER A 98 11.44 0.14 0.05
N GLU A 99 11.75 1.10 0.93
CA GLU A 99 13.07 1.18 1.55
C GLU A 99 13.31 -0.02 2.46
N ILE A 100 12.36 -0.34 3.34
CA ILE A 100 12.46 -1.49 4.25
C ILE A 100 12.62 -2.82 3.48
N ASP A 101 11.95 -2.96 2.33
CA ASP A 101 12.08 -4.15 1.48
C ASP A 101 13.43 -4.24 0.79
N SER A 102 14.06 -3.10 0.50
CA SER A 102 15.36 -3.04 -0.19
C SER A 102 16.52 -3.19 0.79
N GLU A 103 16.43 -2.52 1.95
CA GLU A 103 17.45 -2.50 3.00
C GLU A 103 16.79 -2.77 4.37
N PRO A 104 16.66 -4.05 4.78
CA PRO A 104 16.05 -4.42 6.06
C PRO A 104 16.77 -3.85 7.29
N SER A 105 18.05 -3.46 7.14
CA SER A 105 18.84 -2.77 8.17
C SER A 105 18.29 -1.37 8.50
N HIS A 106 17.54 -0.76 7.57
CA HIS A 106 16.84 0.52 7.75
C HIS A 106 15.45 0.37 8.38
N ALA A 107 15.14 -0.80 8.96
CA ALA A 107 13.88 -1.02 9.66
C ALA A 107 13.65 0.03 10.75
N LEU A 108 12.45 0.61 10.75
CA LEU A 108 12.04 1.58 11.75
C LEU A 108 11.87 0.88 13.10
N SER A 109 12.44 1.46 14.17
CA SER A 109 12.25 0.92 15.52
C SER A 109 10.79 1.07 15.99
N LEU A 110 10.39 0.24 16.95
CA LEU A 110 9.05 0.31 17.57
C LEU A 110 8.76 1.70 18.14
N GLU A 111 9.73 2.31 18.83
CA GLU A 111 9.63 3.66 19.37
C GLU A 111 9.33 4.69 18.27
N ARG A 112 9.95 4.55 17.10
CA ARG A 112 9.73 5.44 15.97
C ARG A 112 8.34 5.27 15.38
N LEU A 113 7.83 4.05 15.30
CA LEU A 113 6.46 3.79 14.86
C LEU A 113 5.44 4.41 15.83
N LEU A 114 5.66 4.29 17.14
CA LEU A 114 4.81 4.92 18.15
C LEU A 114 4.83 6.45 18.03
N ARG A 115 6.01 7.06 17.83
CA ARG A 115 6.13 8.50 17.56
C ARG A 115 5.40 8.92 16.28
N MET A 116 5.51 8.16 15.20
CA MET A 116 4.76 8.44 13.97
C MET A 116 3.25 8.38 14.21
N ASP A 117 2.78 7.38 14.97
CA ASP A 117 1.37 7.23 15.27
C ASP A 117 0.83 8.35 16.15
N GLU A 118 1.61 8.78 17.14
CA GLU A 118 1.30 9.92 17.99
C GLU A 118 1.26 11.23 17.18
N ALA A 119 2.23 11.43 16.27
CA ALA A 119 2.32 12.63 15.45
C ALA A 119 1.17 12.75 14.44
N TYR A 120 0.73 11.63 13.84
CA TYR A 120 -0.18 11.65 12.68
C TYR A 120 -1.53 10.96 12.91
N GLY A 121 -1.71 10.23 14.00
CA GLY A 121 -2.96 9.54 14.35
C GLY A 121 -3.35 8.44 13.36
N PHE A 122 -2.39 7.68 12.83
CA PHE A 122 -2.66 6.71 11.77
C PHE A 122 -3.54 5.54 12.22
N SER A 123 -3.31 5.01 13.42
CA SER A 123 -4.12 3.95 14.03
C SER A 123 -5.57 4.38 14.24
N ALA A 124 -5.79 5.66 14.53
CA ALA A 124 -7.12 6.26 14.72
C ALA A 124 -7.76 6.75 13.40
N SER A 125 -7.07 6.62 12.27
CA SER A 125 -7.55 7.15 11.00
C SER A 125 -8.85 6.48 10.55
N ARG A 126 -9.83 7.32 10.18
CA ARG A 126 -11.09 6.87 9.55
C ARG A 126 -10.94 6.56 8.06
N ASN A 127 -9.82 6.96 7.44
CA ASN A 127 -9.58 6.67 6.03
C ASN A 127 -9.04 5.23 5.90
N ALA A 128 -9.84 4.36 5.29
CA ALA A 128 -9.50 2.95 5.13
C ALA A 128 -8.18 2.70 4.38
N GLU A 129 -7.81 3.56 3.42
CA GLU A 129 -6.56 3.41 2.66
C GLU A 129 -5.34 3.77 3.52
N VAL A 130 -5.43 4.84 4.32
CA VAL A 130 -4.37 5.25 5.26
C VAL A 130 -4.21 4.21 6.35
N ARG A 131 -5.32 3.83 7.01
CA ARG A 131 -5.35 2.83 8.08
C ARG A 131 -4.79 1.49 7.59
N PHE A 132 -5.19 1.04 6.42
CA PHE A 132 -4.68 -0.19 5.81
C PHE A 132 -3.16 -0.15 5.59
N ARG A 133 -2.64 0.93 4.99
CA ARG A 133 -1.19 1.04 4.72
C ARG A 133 -0.37 1.10 6.01
N TRP A 134 -0.85 1.85 7.00
CA TRP A 134 -0.24 1.91 8.33
C TRP A 134 -0.18 0.53 8.99
N GLN A 135 -1.32 -0.17 9.02
CA GLN A 135 -1.41 -1.51 9.59
C GLN A 135 -0.44 -2.49 8.93
N ARG A 136 -0.37 -2.51 7.60
CA ARG A 136 0.58 -3.36 6.87
C ARG A 136 2.04 -3.05 7.20
N LEU A 137 2.38 -1.76 7.31
CA LEU A 137 3.73 -1.33 7.69
C LEU A 137 4.09 -1.83 9.10
N CYS A 138 3.19 -1.64 10.07
CA CYS A 138 3.39 -2.11 11.44
C CYS A 138 3.49 -3.63 11.54
N ILE A 139 2.63 -4.38 10.83
CA ILE A 139 2.70 -5.85 10.80
C ILE A 139 4.04 -6.31 10.20
N LYS A 140 4.47 -5.69 9.08
CA LYS A 140 5.77 -5.99 8.46
C LYS A 140 6.92 -5.80 9.44
N LEU A 141 6.86 -4.75 10.25
CA LEU A 141 7.85 -4.42 11.28
C LEU A 141 7.60 -5.12 12.62
N ARG A 142 6.64 -6.05 12.70
CA ARG A 142 6.27 -6.82 13.90
C ARG A 142 5.96 -5.94 15.11
N ALA A 143 5.24 -4.85 14.89
CA ALA A 143 4.87 -3.92 15.95
C ALA A 143 3.57 -4.37 16.64
N ASP A 144 3.69 -5.06 17.78
CA ASP A 144 2.57 -5.69 18.51
C ASP A 144 1.37 -4.77 18.79
N PHE A 145 1.63 -3.49 19.07
CA PHE A 145 0.58 -2.53 19.45
C PHE A 145 -0.52 -2.37 18.41
N ILE A 146 -0.27 -2.73 17.13
CA ILE A 146 -1.21 -2.56 16.02
C ILE A 146 -2.24 -3.68 15.92
N VAL A 147 -1.97 -4.85 16.51
CA VAL A 147 -2.74 -6.08 16.29
C VAL A 147 -4.23 -5.89 16.64
N PRO A 148 -4.61 -5.28 17.78
CA PRO A 148 -6.02 -5.03 18.09
C PRO A 148 -6.72 -4.18 17.02
N GLN A 149 -6.06 -3.13 16.53
CA GLN A 149 -6.64 -2.23 15.53
C GLN A 149 -6.76 -2.93 14.17
N VAL A 150 -5.90 -3.91 13.86
CA VAL A 150 -6.05 -4.74 12.66
C VAL A 150 -7.28 -5.63 12.79
N VAL A 151 -7.46 -6.32 13.92
CA VAL A 151 -8.63 -7.17 14.17
C VAL A 151 -9.93 -6.36 14.04
N ASP A 152 -10.00 -5.18 14.64
CA ASP A 152 -11.14 -4.28 14.51
C ASP A 152 -11.40 -3.87 13.06
N PHE A 153 -10.33 -3.65 12.28
CA PHE A 153 -10.46 -3.28 10.87
C PHE A 153 -10.94 -4.45 10.00
N LEU A 154 -10.48 -5.67 10.29
CA LEU A 154 -10.94 -6.90 9.67
C LEU A 154 -12.45 -7.10 9.94
N LYS A 155 -12.89 -6.88 11.19
CA LYS A 155 -14.32 -7.05 11.55
C LYS A 155 -15.23 -5.95 10.99
N SER A 156 -14.71 -4.76 10.70
CA SER A 156 -15.53 -3.61 10.25
C SER A 156 -15.84 -3.57 8.74
N GLN A 157 -15.13 -4.32 7.89
CA GLN A 157 -15.36 -4.31 6.44
C GLN A 157 -14.95 -5.62 5.77
N GLY A 158 -15.44 -5.89 4.55
CA GLY A 158 -15.15 -7.12 3.80
C GLY A 158 -14.42 -6.95 2.48
N ARG A 159 -13.83 -5.77 2.21
CA ARG A 159 -13.21 -5.49 0.90
C ARG A 159 -11.92 -6.29 0.78
N MET A 160 -11.90 -7.22 -0.19
CA MET A 160 -10.75 -8.11 -0.43
C MET A 160 -9.40 -7.41 -0.61
N LYS A 161 -9.40 -6.18 -1.13
CA LYS A 161 -8.20 -5.32 -1.20
C LYS A 161 -7.52 -5.15 0.16
N PHE A 162 -8.29 -5.12 1.25
CA PHE A 162 -7.83 -4.88 2.61
C PHE A 162 -7.72 -6.17 3.41
N VAL A 163 -8.83 -6.93 3.51
CA VAL A 163 -8.88 -8.09 4.41
C VAL A 163 -7.87 -9.17 4.02
N ARG A 164 -7.73 -9.44 2.72
CA ARG A 164 -6.92 -10.56 2.24
C ARG A 164 -5.43 -10.36 2.51
N PRO A 165 -4.82 -9.20 2.18
CA PRO A 165 -3.43 -8.95 2.58
C PRO A 165 -3.23 -8.97 4.10
N LEU A 166 -4.13 -8.36 4.89
CA LEU A 166 -3.97 -8.30 6.35
C LEU A 166 -4.04 -9.68 7.01
N PHE A 167 -4.97 -10.54 6.61
CA PHE A 167 -5.01 -11.92 7.12
C PHE A 167 -3.72 -12.68 6.79
N ARG A 168 -3.23 -12.57 5.56
CA ARG A 168 -1.97 -13.23 5.15
C ARG A 168 -0.78 -12.75 5.96
N GLU A 169 -0.67 -11.45 6.15
CA GLU A 169 0.47 -10.84 6.84
C GLU A 169 0.43 -11.13 8.34
N LEU A 170 -0.75 -11.12 8.99
CA LEU A 170 -0.86 -11.60 10.37
C LEU A 170 -0.54 -13.10 10.47
N ASN A 171 -1.02 -13.91 9.53
CA ASN A 171 -0.79 -15.35 9.57
C ASN A 171 0.69 -15.71 9.35
N ALA A 172 1.40 -14.91 8.54
CA ALA A 172 2.83 -15.05 8.32
C ALA A 172 3.68 -14.55 9.52
N TRP A 173 3.07 -13.91 10.52
CA TRP A 173 3.72 -13.47 11.73
C TRP A 173 3.53 -14.53 12.84
N PRO A 174 4.54 -15.36 13.16
CA PRO A 174 4.36 -16.54 14.02
C PRO A 174 3.72 -16.24 15.37
N GLU A 175 4.07 -15.12 15.98
CA GLU A 175 3.58 -14.68 17.28
C GLU A 175 2.08 -14.34 17.24
N HIS A 176 1.53 -13.94 16.10
CA HIS A 176 0.12 -13.53 15.91
C HIS A 176 -0.67 -14.36 14.90
N ALA A 177 -0.09 -15.45 14.38
CA ALA A 177 -0.78 -16.32 13.42
C ALA A 177 -2.10 -16.89 13.97
N HIS A 178 -2.11 -17.19 15.28
CA HIS A 178 -3.31 -17.62 15.99
C HIS A 178 -4.42 -16.55 15.97
N VAL A 179 -4.07 -15.26 16.03
CA VAL A 179 -5.04 -14.14 15.98
C VAL A 179 -5.74 -14.09 14.63
N ALA A 180 -5.01 -14.31 13.53
CA ALA A 180 -5.60 -14.39 12.19
C ALA A 180 -6.62 -15.54 12.10
N THR A 181 -6.25 -16.72 12.59
CA THR A 181 -7.11 -17.91 12.56
C THR A 181 -8.36 -17.70 13.41
N GLN A 182 -8.21 -17.26 14.66
CA GLN A 182 -9.33 -16.99 15.57
C GLN A 182 -10.27 -15.92 15.03
N THR A 183 -9.72 -14.83 14.47
CA THR A 183 -10.53 -13.76 13.87
C THR A 183 -11.34 -14.28 12.69
N PHE A 184 -10.77 -15.19 11.88
CA PHE A 184 -11.48 -15.79 10.76
C PHE A 184 -12.54 -16.80 11.22
N GLU A 185 -12.29 -17.58 12.27
CA GLU A 185 -13.29 -18.48 12.84
C GLU A 185 -14.50 -17.72 13.41
N GLU A 186 -14.23 -16.64 14.14
CA GLU A 186 -15.26 -15.80 14.77
C GLU A 186 -16.06 -14.98 13.74
N TRP A 187 -15.37 -14.32 12.80
CA TRP A 187 -16.00 -13.34 11.91
C TRP A 187 -16.12 -13.80 10.44
N GLY A 188 -15.49 -14.90 10.06
CA GLY A 188 -15.40 -15.34 8.66
C GLY A 188 -16.75 -15.61 8.00
N GLY A 189 -17.78 -15.93 8.80
CA GLY A 189 -19.17 -16.09 8.33
C GLY A 189 -19.81 -14.80 7.83
N ASN A 190 -19.33 -13.63 8.26
CA ASN A 190 -19.85 -12.31 7.86
C ASN A 190 -19.26 -11.79 6.54
N TYR A 191 -18.20 -12.41 6.03
CA TYR A 191 -17.64 -12.04 4.74
C TYR A 191 -18.47 -12.60 3.58
N HIS A 192 -18.44 -11.90 2.45
CA HIS A 192 -18.99 -12.40 1.19
C HIS A 192 -18.41 -13.79 0.86
N PRO A 193 -19.20 -14.75 0.32
CA PRO A 193 -18.76 -16.14 0.12
C PRO A 193 -17.44 -16.28 -0.64
N ILE A 194 -17.22 -15.45 -1.66
CA ILE A 194 -15.96 -15.42 -2.42
C ILE A 194 -14.78 -15.02 -1.52
N ALA A 195 -14.95 -13.95 -0.73
CA ALA A 195 -13.91 -13.49 0.19
C ALA A 195 -13.63 -14.56 1.26
N ARG A 196 -14.66 -15.13 1.88
CA ARG A 196 -14.51 -16.22 2.86
C ARG A 196 -13.73 -17.41 2.28
N LYS A 197 -14.09 -17.87 1.08
CA LYS A 197 -13.39 -18.98 0.41
C LYS A 197 -11.91 -18.67 0.19
N MET A 198 -11.60 -17.48 -0.32
CA MET A 198 -10.22 -17.09 -0.62
C MET A 198 -9.38 -16.90 0.65
N LEU A 199 -9.97 -16.34 1.72
CA LEU A 199 -9.32 -16.21 3.01
C LEU A 199 -9.02 -17.57 3.65
N ALA A 200 -9.97 -18.52 3.62
CA ALA A 200 -9.75 -19.87 4.12
C ALA A 200 -8.58 -20.57 3.41
N GLN A 201 -8.48 -20.41 2.09
CA GLN A 201 -7.37 -20.95 1.30
C GLN A 201 -6.03 -20.32 1.68
N ASP A 202 -6.00 -19.01 1.86
CA ASP A 202 -4.78 -18.29 2.24
C ASP A 202 -4.29 -18.68 3.64
N LEU A 203 -5.19 -18.84 4.61
CA LEU A 203 -4.84 -19.24 5.97
C LEU A 203 -4.32 -20.68 6.04
N ALA A 204 -4.90 -21.59 5.24
CA ALA A 204 -4.46 -22.98 5.17
C ALA A 204 -3.10 -23.15 4.45
N ALA A 205 -2.73 -22.25 3.53
CA ALA A 205 -1.50 -22.35 2.75
C ALA A 205 -0.24 -21.85 3.50
N SER A 206 -0.40 -21.22 4.66
CA SER A 206 0.72 -20.73 5.49
C SER A 206 0.87 -21.49 6.82
N ALA A 207 0.08 -22.54 7.03
CA ALA A 207 0.23 -23.50 8.11
C ALA A 207 1.11 -24.68 7.66
#